data_AF-A0AAW8IIB9-F1
#
_entry.id   AF-A0AAW8IIB9-F1
#
_cell.length_a   1.000
_cell.length_b   1.000
_cell.length_c   1.000
_cell.angle_alpha   90.00
_cell.angle_beta   90.00
_cell.angle_gamma   90.00
#
_symmetry.space_group_name_H-M   'P 1'
#
loop_
_entity.id
_entity.type
_entity.pdbx_description
1 polymer ?
#
loop_
_entity_poly.entity_id
_entity_poly.type
_entity_poly.pdbx_seq_one_letter_code
_entity_poly.pdbx_strand_id
1 'polypeptide(L)'
;MKKILNEIQQNKYFLLFIFLFSYVQTIETRFQTEREINWYTFTPEAPVLYFVNAGILFLIMRFLMIYWQKSDNFNFKEIFKIFGTSLLLYLIILNIFKLIIAFIFDTFERNFNSQTFLNNVISDFLNAFIYGSFFLAFYYYQKNQKNQKQIAAFNEMLSETKINKLKNQLNPHFLFNNLNILDQLIEEDKAKASDFLNEFADIYRYVLQVSDKKLVEIDEELAFVKKYFKLIQHKYGKSYQLEIKNSQSQAFIVPLSLQLLLENVIQHNFGTETKPVFININIDEDLTVSNNIIQKRNTKSPSGKALKNLNEQYFLLTESQIKIQNTNDQFSVTLPIIPEA
;
A
#
# COMPACT_ATOMS: atom_id res chain seq x y z
N MET A 1 -0.67 -25.74 -23.72
CA MET A 1 -1.14 -25.00 -24.92
C MET A 1 -1.83 -23.67 -24.61
N LYS A 2 -2.91 -23.60 -23.81
CA LYS A 2 -3.66 -22.33 -23.56
C LYS A 2 -2.81 -21.15 -23.07
N LYS A 3 -1.85 -21.37 -22.15
CA LYS A 3 -0.99 -20.31 -21.60
C LYS A 3 -0.05 -19.68 -22.66
N ILE A 4 0.53 -20.52 -23.52
CA ILE A 4 1.41 -20.08 -24.63
C ILE A 4 0.60 -19.34 -25.69
N LEU A 5 -0.59 -19.85 -26.04
CA LEU A 5 -1.48 -19.17 -27.00
C LEU A 5 -1.88 -17.78 -26.50
N ASN A 6 -2.16 -17.65 -25.20
CA ASN A 6 -2.51 -16.38 -24.58
C ASN A 6 -1.31 -15.40 -24.57
N GLU A 7 -0.10 -15.88 -24.27
CA GLU A 7 1.13 -15.07 -24.36
C GLU A 7 1.40 -14.59 -25.80
N ILE A 8 1.18 -15.43 -26.81
CA ILE A 8 1.32 -15.06 -28.22
C ILE A 8 0.26 -14.01 -28.59
N GLN A 9 -0.99 -14.18 -28.17
CA GLN A 9 -2.06 -13.22 -28.43
C GLN A 9 -1.80 -11.86 -27.77
N GLN A 10 -1.28 -11.84 -26.54
CA GLN A 10 -0.92 -10.61 -25.83
C GLN A 10 0.23 -9.87 -26.52
N ASN A 11 1.19 -10.59 -27.09
CA ASN A 11 2.39 -10.02 -27.72
C ASN A 11 2.30 -9.98 -29.26
N LYS A 12 1.11 -10.11 -29.85
CA LYS A 12 0.91 -10.30 -31.30
C LYS A 12 1.56 -9.21 -32.16
N TYR A 13 1.49 -7.95 -31.72
CA TYR A 13 2.06 -6.82 -32.48
C TYR A 13 3.58 -6.81 -32.44
N PHE A 14 4.18 -7.19 -31.31
CA PHE A 14 5.62 -7.33 -31.19
C PHE A 14 6.13 -8.48 -32.07
N LEU A 15 5.47 -9.64 -32.04
CA LEU A 15 5.83 -10.77 -32.89
C LEU A 15 5.66 -10.45 -34.38
N LEU A 16 4.60 -9.73 -34.76
CA LEU A 16 4.41 -9.25 -36.12
C LEU A 16 5.53 -8.29 -36.53
N PHE A 17 5.94 -7.37 -35.65
CA PHE A 17 7.07 -6.48 -35.89
C PHE A 17 8.37 -7.25 -36.13
N ILE A 18 8.69 -8.24 -35.28
CA ILE A 18 9.89 -9.06 -35.43
C ILE A 18 9.86 -9.85 -36.75
N PHE A 19 8.70 -10.38 -37.15
CA PHE A 19 8.54 -11.07 -38.42
C PHE A 19 8.74 -10.13 -39.62
N LEU A 20 8.11 -8.96 -39.62
CA LEU A 20 8.30 -7.96 -40.69
C LEU A 20 9.75 -7.47 -40.76
N PHE A 21 10.38 -7.24 -39.61
CA PHE A 21 11.78 -6.84 -39.55
C PHE A 21 12.71 -7.93 -40.12
N SER A 22 12.45 -9.19 -39.80
CA SER A 22 13.20 -10.32 -40.38
C SER A 22 13.06 -10.44 -41.90
N TYR A 23 11.90 -10.03 -42.43
CA TYR A 23 11.64 -10.00 -43.87
C TYR A 23 12.43 -8.87 -44.56
N VAL A 24 12.39 -7.66 -43.99
CA VAL A 24 13.18 -6.51 -44.47
C VAL A 24 14.67 -6.83 -44.44
N GLN A 25 15.16 -7.40 -43.34
CA GLN A 25 16.55 -7.81 -43.20
C GLN A 25 16.97 -8.83 -44.27
N THR A 26 16.09 -9.78 -44.59
CA THR A 26 16.38 -10.78 -45.64
C THR A 26 16.52 -10.12 -47.01
N ILE A 27 15.59 -9.20 -47.36
CA ILE A 27 15.63 -8.47 -48.62
C ILE A 27 16.96 -7.72 -48.74
N GLU A 28 17.34 -7.00 -47.68
CA GLU A 28 18.61 -6.25 -47.64
C GLU A 28 19.80 -7.19 -47.87
N THR A 29 19.87 -8.30 -47.13
CA THR A 29 20.99 -9.25 -47.20
C THR A 29 21.10 -9.89 -48.60
N ARG A 30 19.96 -10.29 -49.20
CA ARG A 30 19.92 -10.87 -50.56
C ARG A 30 20.30 -9.86 -51.62
N PHE A 31 19.79 -8.63 -51.52
CA PHE A 31 20.13 -7.55 -52.45
C PHE A 31 21.63 -7.21 -52.40
N GLN A 32 22.23 -7.15 -51.21
CA GLN A 32 23.67 -6.93 -51.07
C GLN A 32 24.52 -8.05 -51.72
N THR A 33 24.00 -9.27 -51.73
CA THR A 33 24.70 -10.45 -52.26
C THR A 33 24.57 -10.54 -53.79
N GLU A 34 23.35 -10.41 -54.33
CA GLU A 34 23.09 -10.60 -55.76
C GLU A 34 23.20 -9.31 -56.58
N ARG A 35 23.06 -8.13 -55.94
CA ARG A 35 22.99 -6.80 -56.58
C ARG A 35 21.86 -6.65 -57.61
N GLU A 36 20.94 -7.60 -57.67
CA GLU A 36 19.76 -7.63 -58.52
C GLU A 36 18.52 -8.03 -57.70
N ILE A 37 17.34 -7.58 -58.13
CA ILE A 37 16.06 -7.94 -57.49
C ILE A 37 15.40 -9.02 -58.33
N ASN A 38 15.38 -10.25 -57.80
CA ASN A 38 14.81 -11.42 -58.45
C ASN A 38 13.70 -12.05 -57.59
N TRP A 39 12.97 -13.03 -58.14
CA TRP A 39 11.96 -13.78 -57.37
C TRP A 39 12.51 -14.36 -56.06
N TYR A 40 13.77 -14.83 -56.09
CA TYR A 40 14.47 -15.35 -54.91
C TYR A 40 14.60 -14.32 -53.77
N THR A 41 14.64 -13.02 -54.06
CA THR A 41 14.70 -11.96 -53.03
C THR A 41 13.52 -12.04 -52.06
N PHE A 42 12.35 -12.49 -52.52
CA PHE A 42 11.09 -12.47 -51.76
C PHE A 42 10.68 -13.81 -51.14
N THR A 43 11.48 -14.86 -51.29
CA THR A 43 11.13 -16.19 -50.80
C THR A 43 11.15 -16.25 -49.25
N PRO A 44 10.22 -16.99 -48.61
CA PRO A 44 9.94 -16.86 -47.18
C PRO A 44 10.85 -17.68 -46.25
N GLU A 45 11.73 -18.54 -46.78
CA GLU A 45 12.55 -19.45 -45.95
C GLU A 45 13.55 -18.72 -45.05
N ALA A 46 14.24 -17.70 -45.57
CA ALA A 46 15.23 -16.95 -44.80
C ALA A 46 14.60 -16.05 -43.70
N PRO A 47 13.51 -15.28 -43.98
CA PRO A 47 12.82 -14.52 -42.94
C PRO A 47 12.27 -15.41 -41.84
N VAL A 48 11.69 -16.56 -42.19
CA VAL A 48 11.20 -17.54 -41.20
C VAL A 48 12.34 -18.05 -40.33
N LEU A 49 13.52 -18.32 -40.90
CA LEU A 49 14.69 -18.75 -40.14
C LEU A 49 15.17 -17.66 -39.16
N TYR A 50 15.28 -16.40 -39.62
CA TYR A 50 15.62 -15.27 -38.75
C TYR A 50 14.61 -15.08 -37.61
N PHE A 51 13.31 -15.21 -37.91
CA PHE A 51 12.25 -15.13 -36.91
C PHE A 51 12.33 -16.25 -35.86
N VAL A 52 12.58 -17.50 -36.29
CA VAL A 52 12.77 -18.64 -35.38
C VAL A 52 14.00 -18.43 -34.50
N ASN A 53 15.11 -17.98 -35.08
CA ASN A 53 16.34 -17.68 -34.36
C ASN A 53 16.15 -16.57 -33.30
N ALA A 54 15.45 -15.49 -33.64
CA ALA A 54 15.05 -14.46 -32.69
C ALA A 54 14.19 -15.04 -31.55
N GLY A 55 13.26 -15.95 -31.87
CA GLY A 55 12.46 -16.67 -30.88
C GLY A 55 13.30 -17.49 -29.89
N ILE A 56 14.33 -18.20 -30.36
CA ILE A 56 15.27 -18.95 -29.51
C ILE A 56 16.00 -18.00 -28.56
N LEU A 57 16.51 -16.87 -29.08
CA LEU A 57 17.16 -15.86 -28.27
C LEU A 57 16.22 -15.31 -27.17
N PHE A 58 14.96 -15.02 -27.52
CA PHE A 58 13.99 -14.51 -26.55
C PHE A 58 13.68 -15.52 -25.45
N LEU A 59 13.64 -16.82 -25.78
CA LEU A 59 13.48 -17.87 -24.78
C LEU A 59 14.66 -17.94 -23.81
N ILE A 60 15.89 -17.84 -24.31
CA ILE A 60 17.11 -17.79 -23.49
C ILE A 60 17.08 -16.57 -22.56
N MET A 61 16.81 -15.38 -23.13
CA MET A 61 16.73 -14.14 -22.36
C MET A 61 15.65 -14.22 -21.28
N ARG A 62 14.45 -14.71 -21.63
CA ARG A 62 13.36 -14.88 -20.69
C ARG A 62 13.70 -15.85 -19.56
N PHE A 63 14.34 -16.98 -19.88
CA PHE A 63 14.78 -17.95 -18.89
C PHE A 63 15.77 -17.35 -17.90
N LEU A 64 16.79 -16.64 -18.40
CA LEU A 64 17.78 -15.98 -17.56
C LEU A 64 17.19 -14.83 -16.73
N MET A 65 16.25 -14.07 -17.29
CA MET A 65 15.52 -13.06 -16.53
C MET A 65 14.77 -13.70 -15.36
N ILE A 66 13.99 -14.76 -15.59
CA ILE A 66 13.26 -15.44 -14.50
C ILE A 66 14.21 -15.98 -13.43
N TYR A 67 15.35 -16.52 -13.82
CA TYR A 67 16.28 -17.17 -12.89
C TYR A 67 17.16 -16.19 -12.10
N TRP A 68 17.57 -15.08 -12.71
CA TRP A 68 18.50 -14.13 -12.08
C TRP A 68 17.86 -12.83 -11.60
N GLN A 69 16.64 -12.50 -12.04
CA GLN A 69 15.94 -11.30 -11.59
C GLN A 69 15.28 -11.55 -10.22
N LYS A 70 16.04 -11.27 -9.15
CA LYS A 70 15.55 -11.41 -7.76
C LYS A 70 14.71 -10.24 -7.26
N SER A 71 14.83 -9.08 -7.90
CA SER A 71 14.16 -7.83 -7.52
C SER A 71 13.35 -7.26 -8.67
N ASP A 72 12.30 -6.50 -8.35
CA ASP A 72 11.54 -5.78 -9.36
C ASP A 72 12.27 -4.54 -9.90
N ASN A 73 13.25 -4.02 -9.16
CA ASN A 73 14.12 -2.95 -9.62
C ASN A 73 15.38 -3.55 -10.25
N PHE A 74 15.52 -3.34 -11.56
CA PHE A 74 16.72 -3.77 -12.27
C PHE A 74 17.91 -2.89 -11.92
N ASN A 75 18.97 -3.50 -11.40
CA ASN A 75 20.27 -2.86 -11.43
C ASN A 75 20.81 -2.92 -12.86
N PHE A 76 21.33 -1.80 -13.38
CA PHE A 76 21.96 -1.75 -14.71
C PHE A 76 22.99 -2.88 -14.91
N LYS A 77 23.72 -3.24 -13.85
CA LYS A 77 24.68 -4.36 -13.85
C LYS A 77 24.02 -5.72 -14.12
N GLU A 78 22.83 -5.97 -13.58
CA GLU A 78 22.10 -7.23 -13.78
C GLU A 78 21.58 -7.35 -15.21
N ILE A 79 21.12 -6.23 -15.79
CA ILE A 79 20.69 -6.17 -17.18
C ILE A 79 21.83 -6.54 -18.12
N PHE A 80 22.98 -5.88 -17.94
CA PHE A 80 24.17 -6.15 -18.75
C PHE A 80 24.66 -7.58 -18.59
N LYS A 81 24.60 -8.13 -17.37
CA LYS A 81 24.92 -9.54 -17.11
C LYS A 81 23.96 -10.48 -17.85
N ILE A 82 22.65 -10.29 -17.72
CA ILE A 82 21.65 -11.14 -18.38
C ILE A 82 21.77 -11.02 -19.90
N PHE A 83 21.90 -9.80 -20.42
CA PHE A 83 22.02 -9.55 -21.85
C PHE A 83 23.29 -10.20 -22.43
N GLY A 84 24.46 -9.92 -21.85
CA GLY A 84 25.73 -10.48 -22.30
C GLY A 84 25.78 -12.00 -22.22
N THR A 85 25.29 -12.60 -21.12
CA THR A 85 25.22 -14.06 -20.99
C THR A 85 24.22 -14.71 -21.94
N SER A 86 23.09 -14.06 -22.23
CA SER A 86 22.12 -14.52 -23.23
C SER A 86 22.74 -14.54 -24.63
N LEU A 87 23.47 -13.50 -25.00
CA LEU A 87 24.17 -13.42 -26.29
C LEU A 87 25.22 -14.53 -26.41
N LEU A 88 26.05 -14.73 -25.38
CA LEU A 88 27.06 -15.79 -25.38
C LEU A 88 26.43 -17.19 -25.51
N LEU A 89 25.41 -17.49 -24.72
CA LEU A 89 24.70 -18.78 -24.79
C LEU A 89 24.07 -18.99 -26.16
N TYR A 90 23.43 -17.96 -26.72
CA TYR A 90 22.83 -18.02 -28.04
C TYR A 90 23.87 -18.32 -29.13
N LEU A 91 25.02 -17.63 -29.11
CA LEU A 91 26.10 -17.88 -30.06
C LEU A 91 26.67 -19.30 -29.93
N ILE A 92 26.86 -19.79 -28.70
CA ILE A 92 27.32 -21.17 -28.46
C ILE A 92 26.33 -22.17 -29.04
N ILE A 93 25.04 -22.01 -28.75
CA ILE A 93 23.97 -22.90 -29.24
C ILE A 93 23.93 -22.91 -30.77
N LEU A 94 23.97 -21.74 -31.41
CA LEU A 94 23.96 -21.65 -32.88
C LEU A 94 25.21 -22.29 -33.51
N ASN A 95 26.39 -22.04 -32.96
CA ASN A 95 27.62 -22.60 -33.51
C ASN A 95 27.69 -24.13 -33.34
N ILE A 96 27.22 -24.66 -32.21
CA ILE A 96 27.08 -26.11 -32.01
C ILE A 96 26.12 -26.69 -33.05
N PHE A 97 24.98 -26.04 -33.29
CA PHE A 97 24.01 -26.50 -34.29
C PHE A 97 24.59 -26.47 -35.72
N LYS A 98 25.28 -25.39 -36.09
CA LYS A 98 25.98 -25.28 -37.39
C LYS A 98 27.08 -26.34 -37.55
N LEU A 99 27.81 -26.64 -36.47
CA LEU A 99 28.84 -27.67 -36.45
C LEU A 99 28.24 -29.07 -36.69
N ILE A 100 27.14 -29.40 -36.01
CA ILE A 100 26.42 -30.67 -36.21
C ILE A 100 25.97 -30.79 -37.67
N ILE A 101 25.37 -29.74 -38.24
CA ILE A 101 24.95 -29.73 -39.65
C ILE A 101 26.16 -29.93 -40.58
N ALA A 102 27.27 -29.24 -40.32
CA ALA A 102 28.45 -29.35 -41.17
C ALA A 102 29.05 -30.76 -41.17
N PHE A 103 29.01 -31.47 -40.04
CA PHE A 103 29.41 -32.88 -39.96
C PHE A 103 28.44 -33.81 -40.68
N ILE A 104 27.13 -33.61 -40.56
CA ILE A 104 26.12 -34.45 -41.22
C ILE A 104 26.20 -34.37 -42.75
N PHE A 105 26.48 -33.18 -43.29
CA PHE A 105 26.49 -32.93 -44.72
C PHE A 105 27.90 -32.87 -45.33
N ASP A 106 28.94 -33.22 -44.58
CA ASP A 106 30.34 -33.17 -45.01
C ASP A 106 30.76 -31.80 -45.60
N THR A 107 30.34 -30.72 -44.93
CA THR A 107 30.59 -29.33 -45.37
C THR A 107 31.48 -28.56 -44.41
N PHE A 108 32.26 -29.27 -43.59
CA PHE A 108 33.12 -28.68 -42.54
C PHE A 108 34.13 -27.68 -43.12
N GLU A 109 34.94 -28.10 -44.09
CA GLU A 109 35.96 -27.24 -44.72
C GLU A 109 35.37 -25.96 -45.34
N ARG A 110 34.18 -26.08 -45.93
CA ARG A 110 33.48 -24.94 -46.54
C ARG A 110 32.93 -23.97 -45.50
N ASN A 111 32.34 -24.47 -44.42
CA ASN A 111 31.60 -23.65 -43.46
C ASN A 111 32.48 -23.13 -42.30
N PHE A 112 33.60 -23.83 -42.00
CA PHE A 112 34.49 -23.55 -40.87
C PHE A 112 35.90 -23.08 -41.28
N ASN A 113 36.12 -22.68 -42.54
CA ASN A 113 37.30 -21.90 -42.88
C ASN A 113 37.29 -20.55 -42.12
N SER A 114 38.47 -20.01 -41.82
CA SER A 114 38.62 -18.84 -40.92
C SER A 114 37.79 -17.63 -41.36
N GLN A 115 37.73 -17.34 -42.66
CA GLN A 115 37.00 -16.19 -43.18
C GLN A 115 35.49 -16.35 -43.04
N THR A 116 34.96 -17.50 -43.46
CA THR A 116 33.52 -17.80 -43.44
C THR A 116 33.03 -17.91 -42.00
N PHE A 117 33.82 -18.55 -41.13
CA PHE A 117 33.53 -18.66 -39.71
C PHE A 117 33.45 -17.29 -39.04
N LEU A 118 34.47 -16.42 -39.23
CA LEU A 118 34.48 -15.08 -38.65
C LEU A 118 33.29 -14.24 -39.13
N ASN A 119 33.01 -14.24 -40.44
CA ASN A 119 31.87 -13.52 -41.01
C ASN A 119 30.53 -13.99 -40.42
N ASN A 120 30.35 -15.31 -40.30
CA ASN A 120 29.14 -15.90 -39.72
C ASN A 120 28.97 -15.54 -38.24
N VAL A 121 30.04 -15.62 -37.45
CA VAL A 121 30.00 -15.27 -36.02
C VAL A 121 29.71 -13.79 -35.81
N ILE A 122 30.33 -12.91 -36.60
CA ILE A 122 30.08 -11.46 -36.54
C ILE A 122 28.62 -11.17 -36.92
N SER A 123 28.12 -11.76 -38.01
CA SER A 123 26.73 -11.60 -38.45
C SER A 123 25.74 -12.10 -37.40
N ASP A 124 25.95 -13.30 -36.84
CA ASP A 124 25.13 -13.86 -35.78
C ASP A 124 25.13 -12.96 -34.54
N PHE A 125 26.28 -12.40 -34.16
CA PHE A 125 26.41 -11.48 -33.03
C PHE A 125 25.63 -10.19 -33.27
N LEU A 126 25.76 -9.55 -34.44
CA LEU A 126 25.02 -8.34 -34.78
C LEU A 126 23.51 -8.59 -34.77
N ASN A 127 23.07 -9.72 -35.33
CA ASN A 127 21.67 -10.12 -35.31
C ASN A 127 21.17 -10.32 -33.88
N ALA A 128 21.90 -11.09 -33.07
CA ALA A 128 21.56 -11.32 -31.69
C ALA A 128 21.48 -10.01 -30.88
N PHE A 129 22.41 -9.07 -31.15
CA PHE A 129 22.42 -7.77 -30.51
C PHE A 129 21.17 -6.95 -30.87
N ILE A 130 20.80 -6.90 -32.15
CA ILE A 130 19.61 -6.17 -32.64
C ILE A 130 18.33 -6.76 -32.05
N TYR A 131 18.08 -8.06 -32.28
CA TYR A 131 16.87 -8.72 -31.81
C TYR A 131 16.79 -8.75 -30.29
N GLY A 132 17.91 -9.00 -29.61
CA GLY A 132 18.00 -8.95 -28.16
C GLY A 132 17.66 -7.57 -27.61
N SER A 133 18.12 -6.50 -28.28
CA SER A 133 17.80 -5.12 -27.88
C SER A 133 16.32 -4.82 -28.04
N PHE A 134 15.68 -5.26 -29.13
CA PHE A 134 14.24 -5.13 -29.30
C PHE A 134 13.45 -5.86 -28.21
N PHE A 135 13.85 -7.09 -27.88
CA PHE A 135 13.21 -7.84 -26.80
C PHE A 135 13.37 -7.16 -25.46
N LEU A 136 14.56 -6.65 -25.15
CA LEU A 136 14.83 -5.96 -23.90
C LEU A 136 13.97 -4.69 -23.78
N ALA A 137 13.93 -3.87 -24.83
CA ALA A 137 13.10 -2.66 -24.88
C ALA A 137 11.61 -2.99 -24.70
N PHE A 138 11.12 -4.02 -25.39
CA PHE A 138 9.74 -4.47 -25.29
C PHE A 138 9.39 -5.00 -23.90
N TYR A 139 10.27 -5.80 -23.30
CA TYR A 139 10.11 -6.30 -21.94
C TYR A 139 10.03 -5.16 -20.93
N TYR A 140 10.89 -4.15 -21.05
CA TYR A 140 10.85 -2.96 -20.20
C TYR A 140 9.57 -2.15 -20.36
N TYR A 141 9.11 -1.97 -21.60
CA TYR A 141 7.87 -1.27 -21.86
C TYR A 141 6.67 -1.94 -21.17
N GLN A 142 6.56 -3.27 -21.27
CA GLN A 142 5.50 -4.03 -20.59
C GLN A 142 5.59 -3.92 -19.07
N LYS A 143 6.81 -4.05 -18.52
CA LYS A 143 7.03 -3.93 -17.08
C LYS A 143 6.68 -2.54 -16.57
N ASN A 144 7.11 -1.49 -17.27
CA ASN A 144 6.83 -0.12 -16.91
C ASN A 144 5.32 0.18 -16.92
N GLN A 145 4.58 -0.31 -17.91
CA GLN A 145 3.12 -0.20 -17.92
C GLN A 145 2.46 -0.89 -16.73
N LYS A 146 2.93 -2.10 -16.37
CA LYS A 146 2.41 -2.81 -15.20
C LYS A 146 2.67 -2.04 -13.91
N ASN A 147 3.88 -1.52 -13.75
CA ASN A 147 4.28 -0.71 -12.59
C ASN A 147 3.45 0.58 -12.50
N GLN A 148 3.24 1.29 -13.62
CA GLN A 148 2.41 2.50 -13.65
C GLN A 148 0.98 2.21 -13.20
N LYS A 149 0.38 1.10 -13.65
CA LYS A 149 -0.96 0.69 -13.21
C LYS A 149 -1.01 0.38 -11.72
N GLN A 150 0.02 -0.28 -11.17
CA GLN A 150 0.12 -0.57 -9.74
C GLN A 150 0.26 0.72 -8.91
N ILE A 151 1.09 1.66 -9.36
CA ILE A 151 1.27 2.97 -8.72
C ILE A 151 -0.05 3.75 -8.73
N ALA A 152 -0.75 3.78 -9.86
CA ALA A 152 -2.05 4.45 -9.97
C ALA A 152 -3.08 3.86 -8.98
N ALA A 153 -3.20 2.53 -8.93
CA ALA A 153 -4.10 1.85 -8.00
C ALA A 153 -3.73 2.10 -6.53
N PHE A 154 -2.44 2.12 -6.20
CA PHE A 154 -1.97 2.44 -4.86
C PHE A 154 -2.32 3.89 -4.46
N ASN A 155 -2.12 4.84 -5.36
CA ASN A 155 -2.46 6.25 -5.13
C ASN A 155 -3.97 6.46 -4.92
N GLU A 156 -4.80 5.75 -5.69
CA GLU A 156 -6.26 5.76 -5.53
C GLU A 156 -6.67 5.26 -4.14
N MET A 157 -6.17 4.09 -3.74
CA MET A 157 -6.43 3.50 -2.41
C MET A 157 -5.97 4.43 -1.28
N LEU A 158 -4.83 5.09 -1.45
CA LEU A 158 -4.31 6.05 -0.47
C LEU A 158 -5.19 7.30 -0.37
N SER A 159 -5.71 7.79 -1.49
CA SER A 159 -6.65 8.91 -1.55
C SER A 159 -7.97 8.58 -0.84
N GLU A 160 -8.55 7.42 -1.14
CA GLU A 160 -9.75 6.93 -0.47
C GLU A 160 -9.55 6.78 1.04
N THR A 161 -8.40 6.24 1.45
CA THR A 161 -8.05 6.08 2.87
C THR A 161 -7.95 7.43 3.57
N LYS A 162 -7.33 8.44 2.94
CA LYS A 162 -7.27 9.81 3.47
C LYS A 162 -8.65 10.43 3.60
N ILE A 163 -9.51 10.29 2.58
CA ILE A 163 -10.89 10.77 2.62
C ILE A 163 -11.66 10.10 3.77
N ASN A 164 -11.52 8.78 3.93
CA ASN A 164 -12.19 8.04 5.01
C ASN A 164 -11.66 8.44 6.39
N LYS A 165 -10.35 8.70 6.53
CA LYS A 165 -9.76 9.24 7.77
C LYS A 165 -10.38 10.58 8.13
N LEU A 166 -10.45 11.52 7.17
CA LEU A 166 -11.06 12.83 7.36
C LEU A 166 -12.54 12.72 7.74
N LYS A 167 -13.32 11.87 7.05
CA LYS A 167 -14.73 11.63 7.40
C LYS A 167 -14.90 11.09 8.83
N ASN A 168 -14.03 10.17 9.25
CA ASN A 168 -14.10 9.58 10.59
C ASN A 168 -13.68 10.56 11.69
N GLN A 169 -12.75 11.48 11.42
CA GLN A 169 -12.38 12.55 12.35
C GLN A 169 -13.57 13.45 12.71
N LEU A 170 -14.58 13.55 11.83
CA LEU A 170 -15.75 14.40 12.07
C LEU A 170 -16.78 13.79 13.06
N ASN A 171 -16.62 12.52 13.47
CA ASN A 171 -17.56 11.72 14.27
C ASN A 171 -19.04 12.13 14.05
N PRO A 172 -19.66 11.71 12.92
CA PRO A 172 -20.99 12.21 12.52
C PRO A 172 -22.07 12.07 13.59
N HIS A 173 -22.02 10.99 14.37
CA HIS A 173 -22.98 10.75 15.44
C HIS A 173 -22.85 11.77 16.57
N PHE A 174 -21.62 12.09 16.98
CA PHE A 174 -21.38 13.16 17.96
C PHE A 174 -21.83 14.51 17.40
N LEU A 175 -21.50 14.81 16.14
CA LEU A 175 -21.90 16.05 15.48
C LEU A 175 -23.43 16.23 15.48
N PHE A 176 -24.18 15.26 14.95
CA PHE A 176 -25.66 15.36 14.86
C PHE A 176 -26.33 15.42 16.24
N ASN A 177 -25.83 14.67 17.22
CA ASN A 177 -26.40 14.73 18.57
C ASN A 177 -26.26 16.10 19.22
N ASN A 178 -25.10 16.76 19.05
CA ASN A 178 -24.90 18.10 19.63
C ASN A 178 -25.68 19.17 18.86
N LEU A 179 -25.85 19.03 17.54
CA LEU A 179 -26.72 19.92 16.77
C LEU A 179 -28.18 19.85 17.24
N ASN A 180 -28.69 18.66 17.57
CA ASN A 180 -30.03 18.50 18.11
C ASN A 180 -30.20 19.14 19.50
N ILE A 181 -29.18 19.07 20.37
CA ILE A 181 -29.20 19.74 21.68
C ILE A 181 -29.18 21.25 21.50
N LEU A 182 -28.37 21.75 20.57
CA LEU A 182 -28.33 23.17 20.24
C LEU A 182 -29.70 23.66 19.75
N ASP A 183 -30.36 22.92 18.87
CA ASP A 183 -31.71 23.23 18.37
C ASP A 183 -32.72 23.36 19.53
N GLN A 184 -32.71 22.40 20.46
CA GLN A 184 -33.54 22.44 21.67
C GLN A 184 -33.21 23.66 22.55
N LEU A 185 -31.93 23.95 22.77
CA LEU A 185 -31.51 25.09 23.60
C LEU A 185 -31.87 26.44 22.95
N ILE A 186 -31.91 26.54 21.62
CA ILE A 186 -32.31 27.77 20.92
C ILE A 186 -33.77 28.12 21.24
N GLU A 187 -34.64 27.11 21.33
CA GLU A 187 -36.04 27.29 21.71
C GLU A 187 -36.20 27.63 23.20
N GLU A 188 -35.41 27.02 24.08
CA GLU A 188 -35.50 27.21 25.54
C GLU A 188 -34.85 28.50 26.04
N ASP A 189 -33.58 28.74 25.69
CA ASP A 189 -32.75 29.84 26.20
C ASP A 189 -31.59 30.16 25.25
N LYS A 190 -31.73 31.28 24.53
CA LYS A 190 -30.74 31.73 23.53
C LYS A 190 -29.35 31.97 24.11
N ALA A 191 -29.23 32.39 25.38
CA ALA A 191 -27.94 32.63 26.00
C ALA A 191 -27.22 31.29 26.24
N LYS A 192 -27.94 30.30 26.78
CA LYS A 192 -27.41 28.94 26.96
C LYS A 192 -27.08 28.26 25.63
N ALA A 193 -27.88 28.49 24.58
CA ALA A 193 -27.58 28.00 23.25
C ALA A 193 -26.27 28.58 22.70
N SER A 194 -26.03 29.88 22.90
CA SER A 194 -24.77 30.53 22.49
C SER A 194 -23.57 29.97 23.25
N ASP A 195 -23.71 29.77 24.56
CA ASP A 195 -22.65 29.18 25.38
C ASP A 195 -22.34 27.74 24.94
N PHE A 196 -23.38 26.92 24.71
CA PHE A 196 -23.24 25.56 24.21
C PHE A 196 -22.55 25.52 22.84
N LEU A 197 -22.92 26.41 21.91
CA LEU A 197 -22.29 26.49 20.59
C LEU A 197 -20.80 26.81 20.69
N ASN A 198 -20.42 27.75 21.56
CA ASN A 198 -19.02 28.10 21.77
C ASN A 198 -18.22 26.93 22.37
N GLU A 199 -18.77 26.24 23.37
CA GLU A 199 -18.15 25.05 23.97
C GLU A 199 -18.01 23.91 22.94
N PHE A 200 -19.05 23.68 22.14
CA PHE A 200 -19.03 22.69 21.08
C PHE A 200 -17.97 23.01 20.00
N ALA A 201 -17.84 24.28 19.60
CA ALA A 201 -16.83 24.72 18.65
C ALA A 201 -15.40 24.60 19.21
N ASP A 202 -15.20 24.85 20.51
CA ASP A 202 -13.93 24.64 21.22
C ASP A 202 -13.53 23.15 21.20
N ILE A 203 -14.47 22.26 21.53
CA ILE A 203 -14.26 20.80 21.54
C ILE A 203 -13.88 20.32 20.14
N TYR A 204 -14.57 20.79 19.10
CA TYR A 204 -14.30 20.35 17.74
C TYR A 204 -12.95 20.83 17.22
N ARG A 205 -12.56 22.08 17.54
CA ARG A 205 -11.24 22.61 17.21
C ARG A 205 -10.13 21.77 17.83
N TYR A 206 -10.30 21.36 19.09
CA TYR A 206 -9.35 20.47 19.76
C TYR A 206 -9.23 19.12 19.04
N VAL A 207 -10.36 18.45 18.76
CA VAL A 207 -10.38 17.16 18.05
C VAL A 207 -9.61 17.25 16.74
N LEU A 208 -9.86 18.30 15.94
CA LEU A 208 -9.15 18.51 14.68
C LEU A 208 -7.65 18.76 14.89
N GLN A 209 -7.28 19.58 15.88
CA GLN A 209 -5.88 19.91 16.19
C GLN A 209 -5.05 18.69 16.61
N VAL A 210 -5.64 17.77 17.37
CA VAL A 210 -4.92 16.59 17.89
C VAL A 210 -5.05 15.35 17.03
N SER A 211 -5.94 15.36 16.03
CA SER A 211 -6.25 14.19 15.18
C SER A 211 -5.08 13.62 14.36
N ASP A 212 -4.03 14.42 14.16
CA ASP A 212 -2.78 14.01 13.50
C ASP A 212 -1.58 13.90 14.47
N LYS A 213 -1.77 14.25 15.75
CA LYS A 213 -0.74 14.06 16.77
C LYS A 213 -0.67 12.59 17.17
N LYS A 214 0.54 12.08 17.47
CA LYS A 214 0.73 10.73 18.04
C LYS A 214 0.48 10.70 19.54
N LEU A 215 0.88 11.78 20.21
CA LEU A 215 0.84 11.97 21.66
C LEU A 215 0.47 13.42 21.97
N VAL A 216 -0.19 13.63 23.10
CA VAL A 216 -0.49 14.94 23.70
C VAL A 216 -0.13 14.90 25.17
N GLU A 217 0.17 16.06 25.72
CA GLU A 217 0.37 16.21 27.16
C GLU A 217 -0.90 15.83 27.91
N ILE A 218 -0.75 15.15 29.04
CA ILE A 218 -1.89 14.79 29.90
C ILE A 218 -2.66 16.05 30.31
N ASP A 219 -1.98 17.16 30.59
CA ASP A 219 -2.62 18.42 30.95
C ASP A 219 -3.49 18.99 29.82
N GLU A 220 -3.02 18.89 28.56
CA GLU A 220 -3.78 19.26 27.36
C GLU A 220 -5.06 18.42 27.26
N GLU A 221 -4.97 17.10 27.45
CA GLU A 221 -6.13 16.19 27.40
C GLU A 221 -7.07 16.38 28.60
N LEU A 222 -6.57 16.58 29.82
CA LEU A 222 -7.40 16.83 31.01
C LEU A 222 -8.19 18.13 30.88
N ALA A 223 -7.57 19.18 30.36
CA ALA A 223 -8.24 20.45 30.09
C ALA A 223 -9.38 20.26 29.07
N PHE A 224 -9.12 19.49 28.01
CA PHE A 224 -10.13 19.11 27.02
C PHE A 224 -11.28 18.32 27.65
N VAL A 225 -10.98 17.30 28.45
CA VAL A 225 -11.95 16.42 29.11
C VAL A 225 -12.86 17.19 30.07
N LYS A 226 -12.34 18.18 30.80
CA LYS A 226 -13.16 19.06 31.65
C LYS A 226 -14.19 19.84 30.82
N LYS A 227 -13.78 20.41 29.69
CA LYS A 227 -14.69 21.11 28.77
C LYS A 227 -15.71 20.14 28.16
N TYR A 228 -15.24 18.98 27.70
CA TYR A 228 -16.08 17.93 27.15
C TYR A 228 -17.14 17.44 28.13
N PHE A 229 -16.76 17.23 29.40
CA PHE A 229 -17.68 16.82 30.44
C PHE A 229 -18.72 17.90 30.76
N LYS A 230 -18.35 19.18 30.73
CA LYS A 230 -19.29 20.29 30.85
C LYS A 230 -20.36 20.26 29.73
N LEU A 231 -19.94 19.99 28.49
CA LEU A 231 -20.87 19.81 27.37
C LEU A 231 -21.85 18.65 27.62
N ILE A 232 -21.35 17.53 28.16
CA ILE A 232 -22.18 16.37 28.55
C ILE A 232 -23.17 16.73 29.66
N GLN A 233 -22.78 17.58 30.62
CA GLN A 233 -23.66 18.03 31.71
C GLN A 233 -24.87 18.81 31.21
N HIS A 234 -24.78 19.52 30.09
CA HIS A 234 -25.96 20.14 29.46
C HIS A 234 -27.04 19.10 29.09
N LYS A 235 -26.65 17.88 28.74
CA LYS A 235 -27.57 16.79 28.36
C LYS A 235 -28.07 15.97 29.54
N TYR A 236 -27.20 15.65 30.49
CA TYR A 236 -27.50 14.68 31.55
C TYR A 236 -27.62 15.28 32.95
N GLY A 237 -27.45 16.61 33.09
CA GLY A 237 -27.52 17.31 34.36
C GLY A 237 -26.56 16.72 35.39
N LYS A 238 -27.08 16.44 36.60
CA LYS A 238 -26.30 15.88 37.72
C LYS A 238 -26.19 14.35 37.72
N SER A 239 -26.66 13.69 36.68
CA SER A 239 -26.67 12.22 36.58
C SER A 239 -25.26 11.61 36.44
N TYR A 240 -24.28 12.42 36.05
CA TYR A 240 -22.87 12.05 35.97
C TYR A 240 -22.04 13.09 36.71
N GLN A 241 -21.01 12.64 37.43
CA GLN A 241 -20.10 13.51 38.17
C GLN A 241 -18.66 13.11 37.86
N LEU A 242 -17.79 14.10 37.66
CA LEU A 242 -16.38 13.90 37.31
C LEU A 242 -15.49 14.47 38.42
N GLU A 243 -14.59 13.66 38.93
CA GLU A 243 -13.52 14.05 39.85
C GLU A 243 -12.17 13.72 39.21
N ILE A 244 -11.23 14.67 39.24
CA ILE A 244 -9.86 14.50 38.71
C ILE A 244 -8.90 14.70 39.87
N LYS A 245 -8.08 13.67 40.16
CA LYS A 245 -7.09 13.64 41.24
C LYS A 245 -5.69 13.50 40.67
N ASN A 246 -4.77 14.28 41.25
CA ASN A 246 -3.36 14.42 40.86
C ASN A 246 -3.17 14.85 39.39
N SER A 247 -2.39 15.90 39.16
CA SER A 247 -1.94 16.30 37.82
C SER A 247 -0.43 16.31 37.80
N GLN A 248 0.17 15.24 37.30
CA GLN A 248 1.61 15.20 37.08
C GLN A 248 1.89 15.92 35.75
N SER A 249 2.75 16.94 35.78
CA SER A 249 2.76 17.97 34.72
C SER A 249 3.64 17.66 33.49
N GLN A 250 4.28 16.50 33.42
CA GLN A 250 5.25 16.18 32.36
C GLN A 250 5.11 14.73 31.90
N ALA A 251 3.99 14.45 31.26
CA ALA A 251 3.61 13.12 30.83
C ALA A 251 2.69 13.19 29.61
N PHE A 252 2.79 12.17 28.76
CA PHE A 252 2.06 12.09 27.49
C PHE A 252 1.13 10.88 27.45
N ILE A 253 0.02 11.06 26.73
CA ILE A 253 -0.93 9.99 26.41
C ILE A 253 -1.37 10.07 24.95
N VAL A 254 -2.03 9.02 24.49
CA VAL A 254 -2.65 8.99 23.17
C VAL A 254 -3.80 10.01 23.12
N PRO A 255 -3.89 10.86 22.09
CA PRO A 255 -4.94 11.87 22.00
C PRO A 255 -6.35 11.28 21.99
N LEU A 256 -7.30 11.98 22.60
CA LEU A 256 -8.73 11.60 22.67
C LEU A 256 -8.99 10.29 23.45
N SER A 257 -8.01 9.75 24.16
CA SER A 257 -8.17 8.55 24.99
C SER A 257 -9.16 8.77 26.11
N LEU A 258 -9.07 9.92 26.80
CA LEU A 258 -9.94 10.21 27.93
C LEU A 258 -11.37 10.51 27.47
N GLN A 259 -11.54 11.15 26.31
CA GLN A 259 -12.85 11.29 25.68
C GLN A 259 -13.48 9.93 25.41
N LEU A 260 -12.73 9.00 24.80
CA LEU A 260 -13.22 7.66 24.50
C LEU A 260 -13.66 6.92 25.77
N LEU A 261 -12.87 7.04 26.85
CA LEU A 261 -13.22 6.43 28.14
C LEU A 261 -14.47 7.07 28.75
N LEU A 262 -14.63 8.39 28.69
CA LEU A 262 -15.87 9.05 29.12
C LEU A 262 -17.09 8.62 28.29
N GLU A 263 -16.96 8.56 26.98
CA GLU A 263 -18.02 8.05 26.09
C GLU A 263 -18.42 6.62 26.46
N ASN A 264 -17.43 5.77 26.77
CA ASN A 264 -17.67 4.40 27.22
C ASN A 264 -18.49 4.37 28.53
N VAL A 265 -18.12 5.19 29.52
CA VAL A 265 -18.87 5.29 30.78
C VAL A 265 -20.32 5.71 30.53
N ILE A 266 -20.55 6.73 29.70
CA ILE A 266 -21.89 7.26 29.41
C ILE A 266 -22.73 6.26 28.62
N GLN A 267 -22.12 5.55 27.68
CA GLN A 267 -22.81 4.58 26.83
C GLN A 267 -23.33 3.37 27.63
N HIS A 268 -22.54 2.91 28.61
CA HIS A 268 -22.82 1.68 29.35
C HIS A 268 -23.58 1.88 30.67
N ASN A 269 -23.54 3.09 31.23
CA ASN A 269 -24.21 3.38 32.49
C ASN A 269 -25.46 4.24 32.29
N PHE A 270 -26.42 4.09 33.20
CA PHE A 270 -27.62 4.92 33.25
C PHE A 270 -27.70 5.64 34.60
N GLY A 271 -27.00 6.78 34.69
CA GLY A 271 -27.07 7.65 35.86
C GLY A 271 -28.42 8.34 35.99
N THR A 272 -28.81 8.64 37.22
CA THR A 272 -29.96 9.50 37.55
C THR A 272 -29.53 10.49 38.62
N GLU A 273 -30.26 11.58 38.82
CA GLU A 273 -29.91 12.55 39.88
C GLU A 273 -29.91 11.92 41.28
N THR A 274 -30.81 10.96 41.53
CA THR A 274 -30.86 10.22 42.81
C THR A 274 -29.79 9.14 42.93
N LYS A 275 -29.20 8.71 41.81
CA LYS A 275 -28.21 7.64 41.75
C LYS A 275 -27.20 7.93 40.62
N PRO A 276 -26.27 8.87 40.86
CA PRO A 276 -25.37 9.34 39.81
C PRO A 276 -24.25 8.33 39.53
N VAL A 277 -23.68 8.45 38.33
CA VAL A 277 -22.45 7.78 37.96
C VAL A 277 -21.28 8.70 38.32
N PHE A 278 -20.44 8.26 39.25
CA PHE A 278 -19.21 8.93 39.65
C PHE A 278 -18.06 8.44 38.79
N ILE A 279 -17.39 9.36 38.13
CA ILE A 279 -16.24 9.12 37.26
C ILE A 279 -15.02 9.72 37.94
N ASN A 280 -14.01 8.90 38.18
CA ASN A 280 -12.77 9.32 38.81
C ASN A 280 -11.63 9.13 37.82
N ILE A 281 -10.89 10.21 37.55
CA ILE A 281 -9.61 10.17 36.83
C ILE A 281 -8.51 10.37 37.86
N ASN A 282 -7.60 9.40 37.96
CA ASN A 282 -6.47 9.44 38.87
C ASN A 282 -5.17 9.24 38.09
N ILE A 283 -4.16 10.04 38.42
CA ILE A 283 -2.84 9.99 37.77
C ILE A 283 -1.80 9.76 38.85
N ASP A 284 -1.24 8.55 38.86
CA ASP A 284 -0.10 8.17 39.70
C ASP A 284 1.04 7.69 38.79
N GLU A 285 1.40 6.40 38.81
CA GLU A 285 2.36 5.81 37.85
C GLU A 285 1.76 5.66 36.45
N ASP A 286 0.50 5.23 36.40
CA ASP A 286 -0.33 5.11 35.20
C ASP A 286 -1.56 6.01 35.36
N LEU A 287 -2.22 6.35 34.24
CA LEU A 287 -3.49 7.08 34.29
C LEU A 287 -4.64 6.08 34.42
N THR A 288 -5.49 6.22 35.44
CA THR A 288 -6.66 5.36 35.64
C THR A 288 -7.96 6.16 35.57
N VAL A 289 -8.89 5.71 34.72
CA VAL A 289 -10.28 6.18 34.70
C VAL A 289 -11.17 5.10 35.27
N SER A 290 -12.02 5.44 36.25
CA SER A 290 -12.92 4.48 36.87
C SER A 290 -14.32 5.05 37.11
N ASN A 291 -15.32 4.18 37.15
CA ASN A 291 -16.70 4.55 37.47
C ASN A 291 -17.44 3.46 38.24
N ASN A 292 -18.44 3.85 39.03
CA ASN A 292 -19.43 2.91 39.56
C ASN A 292 -20.35 2.40 38.45
N ILE A 293 -20.79 1.15 38.55
CA ILE A 293 -21.60 0.50 37.52
C ILE A 293 -23.09 0.68 37.81
N ILE A 294 -23.81 1.30 36.86
CA ILE A 294 -25.28 1.38 36.86
C ILE A 294 -25.77 0.85 35.51
N GLN A 295 -25.93 -0.46 35.39
CA GLN A 295 -26.21 -1.12 34.12
C GLN A 295 -27.49 -0.62 33.44
N LYS A 296 -27.35 -0.27 32.17
CA LYS A 296 -28.48 0.08 31.30
C LYS A 296 -29.20 -1.21 30.87
N ARG A 297 -30.48 -1.37 31.24
CA ARG A 297 -31.27 -2.62 31.10
C ARG A 297 -31.47 -3.17 29.67
N ASN A 298 -30.92 -2.57 28.61
CA ASN A 298 -31.16 -2.98 27.21
C ASN A 298 -30.00 -2.62 26.25
N THR A 299 -28.74 -2.75 26.67
CA THR A 299 -27.62 -2.55 25.75
C THR A 299 -27.31 -3.86 25.00
N LYS A 300 -27.29 -3.82 23.66
CA LYS A 300 -26.63 -4.85 22.85
C LYS A 300 -25.23 -5.08 23.42
N SER A 301 -24.76 -6.34 23.45
CA SER A 301 -23.41 -6.67 23.94
C SER A 301 -22.39 -5.67 23.40
N PRO A 302 -21.56 -5.05 24.28
CA PRO A 302 -20.62 -4.02 23.86
C PRO A 302 -19.78 -4.54 22.71
N SER A 303 -19.65 -3.77 21.63
CA SER A 303 -18.81 -4.21 20.52
C SER A 303 -17.33 -4.34 20.93
N GLY A 304 -16.92 -3.77 22.07
CA GLY A 304 -15.54 -3.78 22.59
C GLY A 304 -14.51 -3.08 21.69
N LYS A 305 -14.88 -2.73 20.45
CA LYS A 305 -14.02 -2.22 19.39
C LYS A 305 -13.28 -0.95 19.80
N ALA A 306 -13.94 -0.02 20.49
CA ALA A 306 -13.31 1.22 20.92
C ALA A 306 -12.13 0.97 21.88
N LEU A 307 -12.34 0.17 22.92
CA LEU A 307 -11.28 -0.20 23.87
C LEU A 307 -10.23 -1.12 23.24
N LYS A 308 -10.62 -2.01 22.32
CA LYS A 308 -9.68 -2.84 21.57
C LYS A 308 -8.76 -2.00 20.69
N ASN A 309 -9.30 -1.03 19.96
CA ASN A 309 -8.53 -0.11 19.13
C ASN A 309 -7.59 0.75 20.00
N LEU A 310 -8.08 1.23 21.14
CA LEU A 310 -7.25 1.96 22.10
C LEU A 310 -6.09 1.09 22.59
N ASN A 311 -6.35 -0.16 22.97
CA ASN A 311 -5.32 -1.11 23.39
C ASN A 311 -4.26 -1.37 22.30
N GLU A 312 -4.69 -1.58 21.05
CA GLU A 312 -3.78 -1.75 19.90
C GLU A 312 -2.91 -0.49 19.70
N GLN A 313 -3.49 0.70 19.83
CA GLN A 313 -2.76 1.95 19.68
C GLN A 313 -1.70 2.16 20.78
N TYR A 314 -2.04 1.85 22.03
CA TYR A 314 -1.10 1.89 23.15
C TYR A 314 0.03 0.86 22.99
N PHE A 315 -0.31 -0.36 22.57
CA PHE A 315 0.69 -1.41 22.34
C PHE A 315 1.70 -1.01 21.25
N LEU A 316 1.24 -0.36 20.18
CA LEU A 316 2.12 0.12 19.10
C LEU A 316 3.06 1.25 19.52
N LEU A 317 2.70 2.04 20.53
CA LEU A 317 3.48 3.21 20.97
C LEU A 317 4.36 2.92 22.19
N THR A 318 3.99 1.95 23.03
CA THR A 318 4.61 1.72 24.34
C THR A 318 5.05 0.27 24.58
N GLU A 319 4.73 -0.65 23.65
CA GLU A 319 4.83 -2.11 23.83
C GLU A 319 4.02 -2.67 25.03
N SER A 320 3.27 -1.81 25.72
CA SER A 320 2.46 -2.13 26.88
C SER A 320 0.97 -2.07 26.54
N GLN A 321 0.19 -2.97 27.12
CA GLN A 321 -1.26 -3.02 26.95
C GLN A 321 -1.98 -2.19 28.01
N ILE A 322 -3.18 -1.71 27.68
CA ILE A 322 -4.06 -1.09 28.68
C ILE A 322 -4.60 -2.17 29.62
N LYS A 323 -4.77 -1.84 30.90
CA LYS A 323 -5.36 -2.77 31.88
C LYS A 323 -6.84 -2.44 32.03
N ILE A 324 -7.71 -3.42 31.86
CA ILE A 324 -9.17 -3.28 32.04
C ILE A 324 -9.58 -4.15 33.21
N GLN A 325 -10.24 -3.56 34.21
CA GLN A 325 -10.80 -4.28 35.34
C GLN A 325 -12.30 -4.03 35.42
N ASN A 326 -13.06 -5.10 35.59
CA ASN A 326 -14.51 -5.05 35.73
C ASN A 326 -14.90 -5.88 36.95
N THR A 327 -15.36 -5.21 38.00
CA THR A 327 -15.88 -5.83 39.22
C THR A 327 -17.40 -5.72 39.25
N ASN A 328 -18.06 -6.21 40.29
CA ASN A 328 -19.51 -6.10 40.40
C ASN A 328 -20.00 -4.65 40.53
N ASP A 329 -19.19 -3.78 41.16
CA ASP A 329 -19.61 -2.43 41.53
C ASP A 329 -18.83 -1.32 40.80
N GLN A 330 -17.66 -1.64 40.24
CA GLN A 330 -16.75 -0.66 39.62
C GLN A 330 -16.12 -1.21 38.33
N PHE A 331 -16.05 -0.34 37.33
CA PHE A 331 -15.29 -0.54 36.09
C PHE A 331 -14.11 0.43 36.07
N SER A 332 -12.94 -0.04 35.66
CA SER A 332 -11.75 0.81 35.51
C SER A 332 -10.90 0.44 34.30
N VAL A 333 -10.28 1.45 33.71
CA VAL A 333 -9.29 1.32 32.64
C VAL A 333 -8.04 2.11 33.02
N THR A 334 -6.90 1.44 32.97
CA THR A 334 -5.59 2.01 33.26
C THR A 334 -4.77 2.09 31.99
N LEU A 335 -4.30 3.30 31.68
CA LEU A 335 -3.50 3.65 30.51
C LEU A 335 -2.05 3.89 30.93
N PRO A 336 -1.07 3.26 30.26
CA PRO A 336 0.33 3.56 30.46
C PRO A 336 0.64 5.04 30.21
N ILE A 337 1.39 5.67 31.11
CA ILE A 337 1.90 7.03 30.89
C ILE A 337 3.18 6.96 30.07
N ILE A 338 3.33 7.85 29.08
CA ILE A 338 4.50 7.92 28.21
C ILE A 338 5.36 9.10 28.67
N PRO A 339 6.59 8.89 29.15
CA PRO A 339 7.48 9.96 29.52
C PRO A 339 7.94 10.77 28.29
N GLU A 340 8.34 12.02 28.50
CA GLU A 340 8.99 12.84 27.48
C GLU A 340 10.28 12.14 27.02
N ALA A 341 10.47 12.01 25.70
CA ALA A 341 11.60 11.30 25.10
C ALA A 341 12.90 12.13 25.08
#